data_AF-A0A1V6Z9R2-F1
#
_entry.id   AF-A0A1V6Z9R2-F1
#
_cell.length_a   1.000
_cell.length_b   1.000
_cell.length_c   1.000
_cell.angle_alpha   90.00
_cell.angle_beta   90.00
_cell.angle_gamma   90.00
#
_symmetry.space_group_name_H-M   'P 1'
#
loop_
_entity.id
_entity.type
_entity.pdbx_description
1 polymer ?
#
loop_
_entity_poly.entity_id
_entity_poly.type
_entity_poly.pdbx_seq_one_letter_code
_entity_poly.pdbx_strand_id
1 'polypeptide(L)'
;MNTTPQQILNIEDALVSEANPARLNGPLDYERCARLHNYLVAYGWMAHHGQETPNLDELASQPSIFADEDTQAIRERLHPSVNSFLDSIFSPEQGFFYWVNHISMQLVDDIFPDEENDLDNLERFVVIYGTVVELGSHCVGVVYDQKLHRAVFPMTLENLDSMQPIDEHEDMWFPLETILTNWIYMLRIGKITADSPEGKAPAELSSSRSQIGLWSWLRYSPSQVDSTVAAIDHYTAAIEARIPSRSLLPISSDVPLFTDVELDAAYIPEDALFGLEVPHDTMAFADRQQFTGVPRKQEEWGKNIPPVLLFAAADSSRTVSFGEEIRWLFLGPSDDVPFNENDIIPAGLYSESLTMKRE
;
A
#
# COMPACT_ATOMS: atom_id res chain seq x y z
N MET A 1 -0.97 17.20 30.33
CA MET A 1 -2.08 16.55 31.07
C MET A 1 -1.60 15.16 31.51
N ASN A 2 -1.96 14.68 32.70
CA ASN A 2 -1.61 13.32 33.15
C ASN A 2 -2.56 12.30 32.50
N THR A 3 -2.26 11.89 31.27
CA THR A 3 -2.92 10.75 30.63
C THR A 3 -2.49 9.45 31.32
N THR A 4 -3.44 8.70 31.86
CA THR A 4 -3.14 7.40 32.49
C THR A 4 -2.80 6.34 31.42
N PRO A 5 -2.04 5.29 31.77
CA PRO A 5 -1.61 4.24 30.84
C PRO A 5 -2.72 3.64 29.97
N GLN A 6 -3.91 3.46 30.55
CA GLN A 6 -5.08 2.90 29.86
C GLN A 6 -5.73 3.88 28.87
N GLN A 7 -5.54 5.19 29.07
CA GLN A 7 -6.08 6.22 28.17
C GLN A 7 -5.27 6.36 26.88
N ILE A 8 -3.98 6.01 26.88
CA ILE A 8 -3.13 6.07 25.69
C ILE A 8 -3.51 4.97 24.70
N LEU A 9 -3.86 3.78 25.20
CA LEU A 9 -4.29 2.66 24.35
C LEU A 9 -5.78 2.71 23.97
N ASN A 10 -6.59 3.44 24.75
CA ASN A 10 -8.00 3.65 24.43
C ASN A 10 -8.16 4.90 23.56
N ILE A 11 -8.31 4.69 22.25
CA ILE A 11 -8.38 5.75 21.25
C ILE A 11 -9.67 5.75 20.43
N GLU A 12 -10.65 4.89 20.73
CA GLU A 12 -11.84 4.74 19.87
C GLU A 12 -12.63 6.05 19.73
N ASP A 13 -12.71 6.82 20.81
CA ASP A 13 -13.33 8.16 20.85
C ASP A 13 -12.44 9.25 20.25
N ALA A 14 -11.19 8.95 19.90
CA ALA A 14 -10.27 9.85 19.19
C ALA A 14 -10.18 9.56 17.69
N LEU A 15 -10.57 8.38 17.20
CA LEU A 15 -10.51 8.04 15.79
C LEU A 15 -11.50 8.87 14.96
N VAL A 16 -11.07 9.30 13.78
CA VAL A 16 -11.95 9.93 12.78
C VAL A 16 -12.89 8.87 12.22
N SER A 17 -14.19 9.13 12.34
CA SER A 17 -15.26 8.27 11.81
C SER A 17 -16.50 9.11 11.51
N GLU A 18 -17.54 8.51 10.92
CA GLU A 18 -18.81 9.19 10.70
C GLU A 18 -19.44 9.72 12.01
N ALA A 19 -19.30 8.96 13.10
CA ALA A 19 -19.81 9.34 14.42
C ALA A 19 -18.92 10.36 15.14
N ASN A 20 -17.67 10.52 14.71
CA ASN A 20 -16.68 11.41 15.29
C ASN A 20 -15.83 12.07 14.18
N PRO A 21 -16.43 13.01 13.41
CA PRO A 21 -15.80 13.55 12.21
C PRO A 21 -14.53 14.36 12.54
N ALA A 22 -13.68 14.55 11.53
CA ALA A 22 -12.51 15.42 11.64
C ALA A 22 -12.91 16.88 11.84
N ARG A 23 -12.06 17.66 12.52
CA ARG A 23 -12.27 19.09 12.72
C ARG A 23 -11.87 19.83 11.45
N LEU A 24 -12.86 20.32 10.71
CA LEU A 24 -12.62 21.06 9.46
C LEU A 24 -12.29 22.54 9.65
N ASN A 25 -12.66 23.11 10.81
CA ASN A 25 -12.54 24.54 11.10
C ASN A 25 -11.87 24.77 12.46
N GLY A 26 -11.06 25.82 12.53
CA GLY A 26 -10.36 26.22 13.74
C GLY A 26 -8.98 25.57 13.88
N PRO A 27 -8.26 25.88 14.96
CA PRO A 27 -6.89 25.42 15.15
C PRO A 27 -6.82 23.92 15.39
N LEU A 28 -5.60 23.39 15.24
CA LEU A 28 -5.26 21.98 15.46
C LEU A 28 -5.97 21.42 16.69
N ASP A 29 -6.67 20.29 16.51
CA ASP A 29 -7.19 19.51 17.62
C ASP A 29 -6.04 18.77 18.32
N TYR A 30 -5.25 19.53 19.08
CA TYR A 30 -3.99 19.06 19.62
C TYR A 30 -4.18 17.89 20.60
N GLU A 31 -5.28 17.87 21.36
CA GLU A 31 -5.58 16.80 22.32
C GLU A 31 -5.87 15.49 21.58
N ARG A 32 -6.70 15.56 20.54
CA ARG A 32 -7.02 14.41 19.70
C ARG A 32 -5.79 13.91 18.95
N CYS A 33 -5.04 14.81 18.31
CA CYS A 33 -3.83 14.47 17.58
C CYS A 33 -2.77 13.86 18.51
N ALA A 34 -2.57 14.42 19.71
CA ALA A 34 -1.60 13.90 20.66
C ALA A 34 -1.96 12.48 21.13
N ARG A 35 -3.25 12.19 21.37
CA ARG A 35 -3.70 10.83 21.70
C ARG A 35 -3.42 9.84 20.59
N LEU A 36 -3.74 10.18 19.34
CA LEU A 36 -3.49 9.32 18.18
C LEU A 36 -1.98 9.12 17.93
N HIS A 37 -1.18 10.17 18.08
CA HIS A 37 0.28 10.10 17.99
C HIS A 37 0.87 9.20 19.08
N ASN A 38 0.50 9.42 20.34
CA ASN A 38 1.01 8.66 21.49
C ASN A 38 0.65 7.18 21.40
N TYR A 39 -0.51 6.84 20.81
CA TYR A 39 -0.86 5.47 20.51
C TYR A 39 0.12 4.82 19.52
N LEU A 40 0.49 5.51 18.43
CA LEU A 40 1.48 5.01 17.47
C LEU A 40 2.86 4.84 18.11
N VAL A 41 3.29 5.80 18.94
CA VAL A 41 4.55 5.68 19.71
C VAL A 41 4.51 4.49 20.65
N ALA A 42 3.43 4.32 21.43
CA ALA A 42 3.28 3.19 22.34
C ALA A 42 3.28 1.85 21.60
N TYR A 43 2.62 1.78 20.43
CA TYR A 43 2.62 0.59 19.58
C TYR A 43 4.03 0.23 19.10
N GLY A 44 4.79 1.21 18.60
CA GLY A 44 6.18 1.01 18.19
C GLY A 44 7.08 0.59 19.36
N TRP A 45 6.92 1.23 20.52
CA TRP A 45 7.64 0.89 21.74
C TRP A 45 7.42 -0.57 22.17
N MET A 46 6.16 -1.01 22.16
CA MET A 46 5.77 -2.39 22.48
C MET A 46 6.43 -3.39 21.54
N ALA A 47 6.37 -3.14 20.23
CA ALA A 47 6.95 -4.03 19.23
C ALA A 47 8.47 -4.11 19.35
N HIS A 48 9.15 -2.98 19.60
CA HIS A 48 10.60 -2.93 19.79
C HIS A 48 11.03 -3.80 20.99
N HIS A 49 10.33 -3.67 22.12
CA HIS A 49 10.65 -4.39 23.35
C HIS A 49 10.04 -5.80 23.42
N GLY A 50 9.29 -6.23 22.41
CA GLY A 50 8.59 -7.52 22.41
C GLY A 50 7.57 -7.66 23.55
N GLN A 51 6.92 -6.55 23.93
CA GLN A 51 5.98 -6.51 25.05
C GLN A 51 4.53 -6.39 24.57
N GLU A 52 3.62 -7.15 25.17
CA GLU A 52 2.18 -7.02 24.91
C GLU A 52 1.53 -5.81 25.60
N THR A 53 2.22 -5.24 26.58
CA THR A 53 1.78 -4.03 27.30
C THR A 53 2.92 -3.03 27.35
N PRO A 54 2.70 -1.75 26.98
CA PRO A 54 3.75 -0.75 27.00
C PRO A 54 4.11 -0.42 28.44
N ASN A 55 5.41 -0.39 28.77
CA ASN A 55 5.89 0.24 30.00
C ASN A 55 5.79 1.76 29.85
N LEU A 56 4.59 2.30 30.05
CA LEU A 56 4.29 3.71 29.81
C LEU A 56 4.98 4.66 30.80
N ASP A 57 5.33 4.18 31.99
CA ASP A 57 6.12 4.98 32.94
C ASP A 57 7.53 5.21 32.40
N GLU A 58 8.13 4.19 31.80
CA GLU A 58 9.43 4.29 31.15
C GLU A 58 9.36 5.16 29.89
N LEU A 59 8.33 4.97 29.05
CA LEU A 59 8.11 5.82 27.86
C LEU A 59 7.91 7.30 28.24
N ALA A 60 7.11 7.59 29.26
CA ALA A 60 6.88 8.95 29.73
C ALA A 60 8.10 9.58 30.44
N SER A 61 9.02 8.74 30.92
CA SER A 61 10.29 9.19 31.51
C SER A 61 11.35 9.54 30.48
N GLN A 62 11.13 9.19 29.20
CA GLN A 62 12.07 9.50 28.13
C GLN A 62 12.23 11.03 27.98
N PRO A 63 13.47 11.51 27.75
CA PRO A 63 13.71 12.93 27.59
C PRO A 63 12.95 13.45 26.37
N SER A 64 12.29 14.60 26.55
CA SER A 64 11.68 15.31 25.42
C SER A 64 12.76 15.78 24.47
N ILE A 65 12.57 15.51 23.18
CA ILE A 65 13.44 15.98 22.10
C ILE A 65 13.38 17.50 21.88
N PHE A 66 12.47 18.20 22.57
CA PHE A 66 12.23 19.65 22.39
C PHE A 66 12.83 20.52 23.50
N ALA A 67 13.81 20.00 24.25
CA ALA A 67 14.37 20.68 25.41
C ALA A 67 15.59 21.57 25.10
N ASP A 68 16.02 21.70 23.84
CA ASP A 68 17.16 22.51 23.45
C ASP A 68 16.78 23.96 23.07
N GLU A 69 17.78 24.87 23.08
CA GLU A 69 17.58 26.30 22.80
C GLU A 69 17.17 26.57 21.34
N ASP A 70 17.67 25.78 20.38
CA ASP A 70 17.36 25.92 18.96
C ASP A 70 15.87 25.61 18.68
N THR A 71 15.31 24.65 19.40
CA THR A 71 13.87 24.33 19.35
C THR A 71 13.01 25.49 19.86
N GLN A 72 13.47 26.21 20.88
CA GLN A 72 12.69 27.30 21.47
C GLN A 72 12.46 28.45 20.49
N ALA A 73 13.48 28.80 19.69
CA ALA A 73 13.36 29.84 18.66
C ALA A 73 12.37 29.45 17.54
N ILE A 74 12.31 28.15 17.19
CA ILE A 74 11.33 27.63 16.25
C ILE A 74 9.92 27.68 16.87
N ARG A 75 9.77 27.29 18.13
CA ARG A 75 8.48 27.27 18.85
C ARG A 75 7.82 28.64 18.94
N GLU A 76 8.60 29.72 19.04
CA GLU A 76 8.09 31.09 19.00
C GLU A 76 7.42 31.45 17.66
N ARG A 77 7.78 30.74 16.59
CA ARG A 77 7.24 30.90 15.23
C ARG A 77 6.09 29.93 14.90
N LEU A 78 5.76 29.04 15.83
CA LEU A 78 4.66 28.09 15.67
C LEU A 78 3.35 28.62 16.24
N HIS A 79 2.25 28.25 15.60
CA HIS A 79 0.90 28.50 16.10
C HIS A 79 0.72 27.84 17.49
N PRO A 80 0.05 28.49 18.47
CA PRO A 80 -0.06 27.99 19.84
C PRO A 80 -0.63 26.57 19.97
N SER A 81 -1.52 26.17 19.07
CA SER A 81 -2.08 24.81 19.05
C SER A 81 -1.05 23.74 18.65
N VAL A 82 -0.08 24.09 17.79
CA VAL A 82 1.02 23.20 17.42
C VAL A 82 1.97 23.04 18.60
N ASN A 83 2.30 24.12 19.30
CA ASN A 83 3.08 24.05 20.55
C ASN A 83 2.38 23.17 21.61
N SER A 84 1.07 23.34 21.78
CA SER A 84 0.27 22.51 22.71
C SER A 84 0.27 21.03 22.33
N PHE A 85 0.30 20.72 21.03
CA PHE A 85 0.46 19.36 20.52
C PHE A 85 1.83 18.80 20.88
N LEU A 86 2.91 19.53 20.58
CA LEU A 86 4.29 19.12 20.86
C LEU A 86 4.54 18.89 22.36
N ASP A 87 3.91 19.68 23.23
CA ASP A 87 3.99 19.51 24.69
C ASP A 87 3.20 18.31 25.23
N SER A 88 2.33 17.72 24.40
CA SER A 88 1.43 16.62 24.77
C SER A 88 1.85 15.26 24.22
N ILE A 89 2.88 15.21 23.37
CA ILE A 89 3.33 13.98 22.70
C ILE A 89 4.57 13.35 23.32
N PHE A 90 4.71 12.04 23.18
CA PHE A 90 5.94 11.30 23.44
C PHE A 90 6.84 11.31 22.20
N SER A 91 8.16 11.30 22.41
CA SER A 91 9.09 11.17 21.29
C SER A 91 9.18 9.72 20.82
N PRO A 92 9.13 9.44 19.51
CA PRO A 92 9.46 8.12 18.97
C PRO A 92 10.97 7.84 19.06
N GLU A 93 11.36 6.63 19.47
CA GLU A 93 12.77 6.24 19.65
C GLU A 93 13.42 5.71 18.34
N GLN A 94 12.70 4.92 17.53
CA GLN A 94 13.26 4.20 16.37
C GLN A 94 12.36 4.20 15.14
N GLY A 95 12.03 5.38 14.63
CA GLY A 95 11.12 5.55 13.50
C GLY A 95 9.66 5.59 13.96
N PHE A 96 8.96 6.67 13.63
CA PHE A 96 7.59 6.90 14.10
C PHE A 96 6.57 5.99 13.43
N PHE A 97 6.65 5.84 12.11
CA PHE A 97 5.77 5.01 11.30
C PHE A 97 6.47 4.63 9.99
N TYR A 98 5.89 3.71 9.19
CA TYR A 98 6.56 3.19 7.98
C TYR A 98 7.12 4.27 7.03
N TRP A 99 6.42 5.41 6.89
CA TRP A 99 6.88 6.51 6.02
C TRP A 99 7.56 7.68 6.73
N VAL A 100 7.48 7.74 8.06
CA VAL A 100 7.94 8.91 8.82
C VAL A 100 8.83 8.49 9.98
N ASN A 101 9.96 9.17 10.13
CA ASN A 101 11.00 8.74 11.04
C ASN A 101 10.93 9.44 12.40
N HIS A 102 10.67 10.74 12.43
CA HIS A 102 10.73 11.55 13.64
C HIS A 102 9.76 12.73 13.56
N ILE A 103 9.50 13.36 14.71
CA ILE A 103 8.88 14.69 14.71
C ILE A 103 9.89 15.66 14.11
N SER A 104 9.49 16.31 13.03
CA SER A 104 10.19 17.46 12.48
C SER A 104 9.51 18.73 12.98
N MET A 105 10.27 19.83 13.01
CA MET A 105 9.74 21.17 13.24
C MET A 105 10.36 22.14 12.23
N GLN A 106 10.64 21.65 11.02
CA GLN A 106 11.30 22.43 10.01
C GLN A 106 10.30 23.40 9.38
N LEU A 107 10.61 24.69 9.43
CA LEU A 107 9.84 25.74 8.75
C LEU A 107 10.23 25.72 7.27
N VAL A 108 9.23 25.73 6.37
CA VAL A 108 9.42 25.41 4.94
C VAL A 108 8.70 26.35 3.98
N ASP A 109 8.47 27.61 4.35
CA ASP A 109 7.85 28.61 3.45
C ASP A 109 8.63 28.80 2.15
N ASP A 110 9.96 28.67 2.19
CA ASP A 110 10.82 28.74 0.99
C ASP A 110 10.53 27.63 -0.03
N ILE A 111 9.97 26.50 0.42
CA ILE A 111 9.61 25.35 -0.42
C ILE A 111 8.21 25.53 -1.04
N PHE A 112 7.36 26.34 -0.41
CA PHE A 112 6.02 26.67 -0.88
C PHE A 112 5.93 28.16 -1.23
N PRO A 113 6.68 28.67 -2.24
CA PRO A 113 6.73 30.10 -2.50
C PRO A 113 5.34 30.62 -2.92
N ASP A 114 4.70 31.37 -2.03
CA ASP A 114 3.42 32.03 -2.26
C ASP A 114 3.50 33.43 -1.63
N GLU A 115 3.05 34.44 -2.37
CA GLU A 115 3.05 35.84 -1.94
C GLU A 115 2.16 36.06 -0.70
N GLU A 116 1.24 35.13 -0.42
CA GLU A 116 0.36 35.16 0.76
C GLU A 116 0.89 34.44 2.01
N ASN A 117 2.15 34.02 2.03
CA ASN A 117 2.74 33.28 3.15
C ASN A 117 3.08 34.15 4.37
N ASP A 118 2.93 35.47 4.30
CA ASP A 118 3.26 36.35 5.42
C ASP A 118 2.17 36.29 6.52
N LEU A 119 2.40 35.49 7.55
CA LEU A 119 1.57 35.42 8.76
C LEU A 119 2.11 36.33 9.86
N ASP A 120 2.16 37.65 9.65
CA ASP A 120 2.58 38.63 10.66
C ASP A 120 3.90 38.24 11.39
N ASN A 121 4.93 37.85 10.63
CA ASN A 121 6.22 37.30 11.11
C ASN A 121 6.22 35.84 11.63
N LEU A 122 5.20 35.05 11.34
CA LEU A 122 5.21 33.60 11.47
C LEU A 122 5.33 32.95 10.09
N GLU A 123 5.93 31.77 10.04
CA GLU A 123 5.94 30.95 8.82
C GLU A 123 4.63 30.20 8.68
N ARG A 124 4.12 30.09 7.46
CA ARG A 124 2.87 29.37 7.20
C ARG A 124 3.04 27.86 7.26
N PHE A 125 4.14 27.31 6.78
CA PHE A 125 4.32 25.88 6.61
C PHE A 125 5.38 25.31 7.54
N VAL A 126 5.01 24.24 8.23
CA VAL A 126 5.91 23.47 9.10
C VAL A 126 5.85 21.99 8.75
N VAL A 127 7.00 21.35 8.57
CA VAL A 127 7.08 19.90 8.50
C VAL A 127 6.96 19.36 9.93
N ILE A 128 5.86 18.69 10.26
CA ILE A 128 5.60 18.10 11.59
C ILE A 128 6.22 16.70 11.70
N TYR A 129 6.31 15.96 10.59
CA TYR A 129 6.93 14.64 10.57
C TYR A 129 7.93 14.53 9.42
N GLY A 130 9.19 14.24 9.73
CA GLY A 130 10.21 13.98 8.71
C GLY A 130 10.03 12.59 8.09
N THR A 131 10.21 12.49 6.78
CA THR A 131 10.11 11.21 6.05
C THR A 131 11.38 10.37 6.17
N VAL A 132 11.21 9.05 6.00
CA VAL A 132 12.32 8.09 5.96
C VAL A 132 13.10 8.23 4.65
N VAL A 133 14.41 8.41 4.73
CA VAL A 133 15.28 8.71 3.56
C VAL A 133 15.40 7.53 2.59
N GLU A 134 15.15 6.32 3.07
CA GLU A 134 15.15 5.08 2.30
C GLU A 134 14.00 5.00 1.28
N LEU A 135 13.00 5.89 1.39
CA LEU A 135 11.87 5.97 0.46
C LEU A 135 12.17 6.79 -0.81
N GLY A 136 13.23 7.61 -0.82
CA GLY A 136 13.60 8.39 -2.00
C GLY A 136 14.56 9.55 -1.73
N SER A 137 15.02 10.18 -2.81
CA SER A 137 15.72 11.47 -2.74
C SER A 137 14.72 12.61 -2.53
N HIS A 138 15.15 13.70 -1.89
CA HIS A 138 14.36 14.93 -1.74
C HIS A 138 13.02 14.74 -1.01
N CYS A 139 13.03 13.93 0.05
CA CYS A 139 11.88 13.76 0.93
C CYS A 139 11.55 15.05 1.67
N VAL A 140 10.25 15.35 1.84
CA VAL A 140 9.78 16.52 2.61
C VAL A 140 9.26 16.06 3.97
N GLY A 141 8.22 15.23 3.96
CA GLY A 141 7.51 14.84 5.17
C GLY A 141 6.07 15.32 5.20
N VAL A 142 5.45 15.23 6.37
CA VAL A 142 4.11 15.77 6.58
C VAL A 142 4.22 17.25 6.83
N VAL A 143 3.73 18.04 5.88
CA VAL A 143 3.69 19.50 5.95
C VAL A 143 2.36 19.92 6.55
N TYR A 144 2.37 20.86 7.49
CA TYR A 144 1.19 21.44 8.10
C TYR A 144 1.13 22.93 7.79
N ASP A 145 -0.02 23.36 7.28
CA ASP A 145 -0.37 24.75 7.03
C ASP A 145 -0.96 25.35 8.31
N GLN A 146 -0.20 26.26 8.94
CA GLN A 146 -0.58 26.95 10.16
C GLN A 146 -1.73 27.95 9.95
N LYS A 147 -1.99 28.42 8.72
CA LYS A 147 -3.09 29.33 8.35
C LYS A 147 -4.40 28.56 8.17
N LEU A 148 -4.36 27.44 7.43
CA LEU A 148 -5.54 26.63 7.13
C LEU A 148 -5.80 25.50 8.14
N HIS A 149 -4.83 25.23 9.02
CA HIS A 149 -4.87 24.17 10.01
C HIS A 149 -5.08 22.77 9.43
N ARG A 150 -4.46 22.51 8.28
CA ARG A 150 -4.50 21.23 7.56
C ARG A 150 -3.09 20.74 7.27
N ALA A 151 -2.96 19.44 7.06
CA ALA A 151 -1.72 18.77 6.73
C ALA A 151 -1.81 18.08 5.38
N VAL A 152 -0.67 17.95 4.74
CA VAL A 152 -0.48 17.21 3.50
C VAL A 152 0.79 16.37 3.61
N PHE A 153 0.87 15.30 2.83
CA PHE A 153 2.03 14.42 2.82
C PHE A 153 2.65 14.26 1.42
N PRO A 154 3.37 15.29 0.90
CA PRO A 154 4.20 15.16 -0.28
C PRO A 154 5.39 14.25 0.08
N MET A 155 5.33 13.00 -0.39
CA MET A 155 6.38 12.03 -0.11
C MET A 155 7.76 12.56 -0.55
N THR A 156 7.81 13.24 -1.70
CA THR A 156 8.99 13.94 -2.23
C THR A 156 8.65 15.35 -2.74
N LEU A 157 9.67 16.20 -2.94
CA LEU A 157 9.52 17.52 -3.57
C LEU A 157 8.82 17.46 -4.93
N GLU A 158 9.00 16.38 -5.68
CA GLU A 158 8.37 16.18 -7.00
C GLU A 158 6.85 16.03 -6.91
N ASN A 159 6.29 15.76 -5.72
CA ASN A 159 4.85 15.66 -5.50
C ASN A 159 4.19 17.00 -5.16
N LEU A 160 4.96 18.08 -4.97
CA LEU A 160 4.42 19.38 -4.58
C LEU A 160 3.47 19.96 -5.63
N ASP A 161 3.74 19.74 -6.91
CA ASP A 161 2.89 20.18 -8.02
C ASP A 161 1.49 19.55 -8.01
N SER A 162 1.28 18.45 -7.28
CA SER A 162 -0.04 17.81 -7.12
C SER A 162 -0.84 18.37 -5.94
N MET A 163 -0.28 19.35 -5.22
CA MET A 163 -0.78 19.90 -3.96
C MET A 163 -0.75 21.43 -3.94
N GLN A 164 -0.19 22.04 -4.98
CA GLN A 164 -0.09 23.48 -5.21
C GLN A 164 -0.64 23.84 -6.61
N PRO A 165 -1.32 24.99 -6.75
CA PRO A 165 -1.66 25.93 -5.68
C PRO A 165 -2.78 25.37 -4.78
N ILE A 166 -2.81 25.78 -3.51
CA ILE A 166 -3.61 25.11 -2.47
C ILE A 166 -5.11 25.21 -2.74
N ASP A 167 -5.57 26.33 -3.29
CA ASP A 167 -6.96 26.60 -3.67
C ASP A 167 -7.46 25.67 -4.80
N GLU A 168 -6.56 25.17 -5.64
CA GLU A 168 -6.89 24.19 -6.70
C GLU A 168 -6.81 22.73 -6.21
N HIS A 169 -6.15 22.48 -5.08
CA HIS A 169 -5.84 21.15 -4.55
C HIS A 169 -6.27 20.94 -3.09
N GLU A 170 -7.31 21.63 -2.63
CA GLU A 170 -7.78 21.56 -1.24
C GLU A 170 -8.14 20.12 -0.79
N ASP A 171 -8.50 19.25 -1.74
CA ASP A 171 -8.84 17.84 -1.51
C ASP A 171 -7.65 16.98 -1.09
N MET A 172 -6.42 17.47 -1.30
CA MET A 172 -5.18 16.83 -0.85
C MET A 172 -4.77 17.23 0.57
N TRP A 173 -5.43 18.23 1.16
CA TRP A 173 -5.12 18.78 2.48
C TRP A 173 -6.14 18.32 3.51
N PHE A 174 -5.68 17.60 4.54
CA PHE A 174 -6.53 16.96 5.54
C PHE A 174 -6.23 17.44 6.95
N PRO A 175 -7.20 17.47 7.88
CA PRO A 175 -6.92 17.63 9.30
C PRO A 175 -5.93 16.55 9.77
N LEU A 176 -4.96 16.91 10.63
CA LEU A 176 -3.87 16.01 11.02
C LEU A 176 -4.39 14.71 11.67
N GLU A 177 -5.47 14.80 12.44
CA GLU A 177 -6.13 13.63 13.05
C GLU A 177 -6.64 12.61 12.01
N THR A 178 -6.94 13.06 10.78
CA THR A 178 -7.35 12.18 9.67
C THR A 178 -6.18 11.34 9.19
N ILE A 179 -5.01 11.98 9.01
CA ILE A 179 -3.77 11.29 8.61
C ILE A 179 -3.38 10.26 9.68
N LEU A 180 -3.35 10.68 10.95
CA LEU A 180 -3.01 9.79 12.08
C LEU A 180 -4.02 8.64 12.23
N THR A 181 -5.33 8.91 12.08
CA THR A 181 -6.37 7.88 12.07
C THR A 181 -6.14 6.87 10.96
N ASN A 182 -5.81 7.31 9.74
CA ASN A 182 -5.54 6.43 8.62
C ASN A 182 -4.32 5.53 8.86
N TRP A 183 -3.26 6.05 9.48
CA TRP A 183 -2.10 5.23 9.86
C TRP A 183 -2.46 4.17 10.89
N ILE A 184 -3.27 4.52 11.89
CA ILE A 184 -3.79 3.55 12.87
C ILE A 184 -4.69 2.51 12.20
N TYR A 185 -5.53 2.92 11.26
CA TYR A 185 -6.35 1.99 10.48
C TYR A 185 -5.49 0.99 9.70
N MET A 186 -4.38 1.44 9.10
CA MET A 186 -3.42 0.55 8.43
C MET A 186 -2.78 -0.47 9.38
N LEU A 187 -2.53 -0.11 10.64
CA LEU A 187 -2.11 -1.08 11.66
C LEU A 187 -3.22 -2.09 11.96
N ARG A 188 -4.46 -1.63 12.14
CA ARG A 188 -5.60 -2.49 12.48
C ARG A 188 -5.90 -3.53 11.42
N ILE A 189 -5.82 -3.16 10.15
CA ILE A 189 -6.02 -4.10 9.04
C ILE A 189 -4.78 -4.95 8.75
N GLY A 190 -3.68 -4.77 9.50
CA GLY A 190 -2.41 -5.48 9.29
C GLY A 190 -1.70 -5.11 8.00
N LYS A 191 -1.98 -3.93 7.43
CA LYS A 191 -1.29 -3.43 6.23
C LYS A 191 0.14 -3.02 6.56
N ILE A 192 0.28 -2.37 7.71
CA ILE A 192 1.56 -2.05 8.32
C ILE A 192 1.66 -2.85 9.62
N THR A 193 2.81 -3.46 9.84
CA THR A 193 3.14 -4.15 11.09
C THR A 193 4.41 -3.55 11.69
N ALA A 194 4.53 -3.63 13.01
CA ALA A 194 5.78 -3.39 13.70
C ALA A 194 6.33 -4.75 14.13
N ASP A 195 7.56 -5.07 13.74
CA ASP A 195 8.20 -6.32 14.14
C ASP A 195 9.57 -6.01 14.73
N SER A 196 9.97 -6.79 15.74
CA SER A 196 11.29 -6.62 16.35
C SER A 196 12.39 -6.73 15.28
N PRO A 197 13.35 -5.78 15.23
CA PRO A 197 14.42 -5.78 14.24
C PRO A 197 15.34 -7.02 14.33
N GLU A 198 15.33 -7.73 15.46
CA GLU A 198 16.10 -8.96 15.69
C GLU A 198 15.37 -10.22 15.21
N GLY A 199 14.07 -10.13 14.97
CA GLY A 199 13.24 -11.22 14.47
C GLY A 199 13.46 -11.43 12.98
N LYS A 200 13.97 -12.61 12.59
CA LYS A 200 13.88 -13.02 11.18
C LYS A 200 12.40 -13.12 10.82
N ALA A 201 11.95 -12.30 9.87
CA ALA A 201 10.61 -12.43 9.31
C ALA A 201 10.40 -13.89 8.83
N PRO A 202 9.19 -14.46 9.01
CA PRO A 202 8.86 -15.76 8.43
C PRO A 202 9.21 -15.79 6.94
N ALA A 203 9.83 -16.87 6.48
CA ALA A 203 10.36 -16.96 5.11
C ALA A 203 9.29 -16.63 4.04
N GLU A 204 8.03 -16.98 4.31
CA GLU A 204 6.86 -16.71 3.46
C GLU A 204 6.52 -15.22 3.29
N LEU A 205 6.81 -14.40 4.30
CA LEU A 205 6.55 -12.95 4.26
C LEU A 205 7.74 -12.16 3.70
N SER A 206 8.93 -12.75 3.66
CA SER A 206 10.15 -12.04 3.28
C SER A 206 10.15 -11.49 1.83
N SER A 207 9.38 -12.10 0.92
CA SER A 207 9.24 -11.65 -0.48
C SER A 207 8.08 -10.68 -0.72
N SER A 208 7.11 -10.61 0.19
CA SER A 208 5.89 -9.80 0.06
C SER A 208 5.85 -8.59 0.99
N ARG A 209 6.95 -8.38 1.73
CA ARG A 209 7.13 -7.37 2.76
C ARG A 209 8.26 -6.42 2.39
N SER A 210 8.01 -5.12 2.52
CA SER A 210 9.06 -4.09 2.53
C SER A 210 9.26 -3.64 3.98
N GLN A 211 10.48 -3.76 4.50
CA GLN A 211 10.81 -3.41 5.89
C GLN A 211 11.71 -2.19 5.93
N ILE A 212 11.36 -1.26 6.80
CA ILE A 212 12.11 -0.02 7.08
C ILE A 212 12.18 0.13 8.59
N GLY A 213 13.36 -0.12 9.16
CA GLY A 213 13.55 -0.16 10.62
C GLY A 213 12.60 -1.15 11.29
N LEU A 214 11.86 -0.66 12.30
CA LEU A 214 10.84 -1.41 13.04
C LEU A 214 9.60 -1.75 12.20
N TRP A 215 9.30 -0.93 11.19
CA TRP A 215 8.03 -0.96 10.49
C TRP A 215 8.10 -1.79 9.23
N SER A 216 6.98 -2.38 8.85
CA SER A 216 6.89 -3.19 7.66
C SER A 216 5.58 -3.04 6.95
N TRP A 217 5.67 -2.91 5.63
CA TRP A 217 4.57 -2.79 4.72
C TRP A 217 4.32 -4.13 4.04
N LEU A 218 3.12 -4.67 4.21
CA LEU A 218 2.69 -5.88 3.54
C LEU A 218 1.98 -5.53 2.23
N ARG A 219 2.32 -6.21 1.13
CA ARG A 219 1.66 -5.99 -0.16
C ARG A 219 0.16 -6.25 -0.10
N TYR A 220 -0.26 -7.29 0.63
CA TYR A 220 -1.65 -7.59 0.95
C TYR A 220 -1.74 -7.99 2.42
N SER A 221 -2.73 -7.46 3.14
CA SER A 221 -3.01 -7.91 4.51
C SER A 221 -4.11 -8.96 4.54
N PRO A 222 -4.20 -9.81 5.59
CA PRO A 222 -5.28 -10.79 5.72
C PRO A 222 -6.66 -10.16 5.60
N SER A 223 -6.90 -9.01 6.25
CA SER A 223 -8.17 -8.30 6.15
C SER A 223 -8.49 -7.80 4.74
N GLN A 224 -7.48 -7.41 3.96
CA GLN A 224 -7.67 -7.04 2.56
C GLN A 224 -8.05 -8.25 1.70
N VAL A 225 -7.41 -9.40 1.94
CA VAL A 225 -7.73 -10.66 1.25
C VAL A 225 -9.15 -11.10 1.60
N ASP A 226 -9.50 -11.14 2.89
CA ASP A 226 -10.83 -11.54 3.36
C ASP A 226 -11.93 -10.64 2.81
N SER A 227 -11.70 -9.31 2.81
CA SER A 227 -12.63 -8.35 2.22
C SER A 227 -12.80 -8.55 0.72
N THR A 228 -11.71 -8.84 0.01
CA THR A 228 -11.75 -9.12 -1.44
C THR A 228 -12.53 -10.40 -1.74
N VAL A 229 -12.28 -11.47 -0.98
CA VAL A 229 -13.01 -12.75 -1.12
C VAL A 229 -14.49 -12.53 -0.84
N ALA A 230 -14.84 -11.83 0.25
CA ALA A 230 -16.24 -11.54 0.57
C ALA A 230 -16.94 -10.70 -0.52
N ALA A 231 -16.24 -9.76 -1.15
CA ALA A 231 -16.76 -8.98 -2.27
C ALA A 231 -16.99 -9.85 -3.51
N ILE A 232 -16.07 -10.77 -3.83
CA ILE A 232 -16.21 -11.73 -4.93
C ILE A 232 -17.39 -12.67 -4.68
N ASP A 233 -17.54 -13.19 -3.46
CA ASP A 233 -18.66 -14.05 -3.09
C ASP A 233 -20.00 -13.32 -3.24
N HIS A 234 -20.07 -12.07 -2.77
CA HIS A 234 -21.26 -11.24 -2.95
C HIS A 234 -21.58 -11.01 -4.43
N TYR A 235 -20.57 -10.69 -5.23
CA TYR A 235 -20.73 -10.45 -6.67
C TYR A 235 -21.18 -11.72 -7.41
N THR A 236 -20.59 -12.87 -7.07
CA THR A 236 -20.95 -14.18 -7.63
C THR A 236 -22.40 -14.54 -7.28
N ALA A 237 -22.78 -14.42 -6.02
CA ALA A 237 -24.16 -14.64 -5.59
C ALA A 237 -25.15 -13.70 -6.30
N ALA A 238 -24.75 -12.44 -6.50
CA ALA A 238 -25.54 -11.46 -7.23
C ALA A 238 -25.70 -11.83 -8.72
N ILE A 239 -24.65 -12.37 -9.36
CA ILE A 239 -24.73 -12.90 -10.73
C ILE A 239 -25.66 -14.12 -10.76
N GLU A 240 -25.41 -15.12 -9.93
CA GLU A 240 -26.17 -16.37 -9.89
C GLU A 240 -27.67 -16.13 -9.66
N ALA A 241 -28.02 -15.20 -8.76
CA ALA A 241 -29.41 -14.81 -8.52
C ALA A 241 -30.09 -14.16 -9.74
N ARG A 242 -29.31 -13.59 -10.66
CA ARG A 242 -29.80 -12.93 -11.88
C ARG A 242 -29.74 -13.84 -13.12
N ILE A 243 -29.03 -14.96 -13.05
CA ILE A 243 -28.98 -15.94 -14.15
C ILE A 243 -30.36 -16.61 -14.27
N PRO A 244 -31.05 -16.49 -15.43
CA PRO A 244 -32.33 -17.18 -15.64
C PRO A 244 -32.13 -18.70 -15.57
N SER A 245 -33.04 -19.43 -14.92
CA SER A 245 -32.96 -20.90 -14.78
C SER A 245 -32.94 -21.64 -16.13
N ARG A 246 -33.29 -20.95 -17.24
CA ARG A 246 -33.23 -21.47 -18.61
C ARG A 246 -31.84 -21.37 -19.25
N SER A 247 -30.93 -20.60 -18.67
CA SER A 247 -29.56 -20.41 -19.15
C SER A 247 -28.59 -21.47 -18.60
N LEU A 248 -29.03 -22.31 -17.66
CA LEU A 248 -28.25 -23.42 -17.08
C LEU A 248 -28.35 -24.72 -17.92
N LEU A 249 -28.64 -24.62 -19.22
CA LEU A 249 -28.67 -25.79 -20.10
C LEU A 249 -27.25 -26.33 -20.30
N PRO A 250 -27.07 -27.65 -20.43
CA PRO A 250 -25.78 -28.24 -20.74
C PRO A 250 -25.28 -27.65 -22.06
N ILE A 251 -24.11 -27.02 -22.02
CA ILE A 251 -23.41 -26.51 -23.20
C ILE A 251 -23.20 -27.72 -24.13
N SER A 252 -23.92 -27.73 -25.26
CA SER A 252 -23.63 -28.66 -26.33
C SER A 252 -22.29 -28.25 -26.91
N SER A 253 -21.34 -29.19 -27.00
CA SER A 253 -20.00 -28.99 -27.58
C SER A 253 -20.00 -28.43 -29.00
N ASP A 254 -21.16 -28.40 -29.65
CA ASP A 254 -21.32 -28.08 -31.07
C ASP A 254 -21.86 -26.65 -31.28
N VAL A 255 -22.06 -25.86 -30.21
CA VAL A 255 -22.62 -24.50 -30.28
C VAL A 255 -21.74 -23.52 -29.50
N PRO A 256 -21.32 -22.38 -30.10
CA PRO A 256 -20.54 -21.36 -29.41
C PRO A 256 -21.29 -20.78 -28.20
N LEU A 257 -20.54 -20.37 -27.17
CA LEU A 257 -21.07 -19.89 -25.88
C LEU A 257 -21.90 -18.60 -26.02
N PHE A 258 -21.62 -17.80 -27.05
CA PHE A 258 -22.37 -16.62 -27.45
C PHE A 258 -22.58 -16.62 -28.96
N THR A 259 -23.71 -16.08 -29.41
CA THR A 259 -23.94 -15.81 -30.84
C THR A 259 -23.33 -14.47 -31.23
N ASP A 260 -22.95 -14.30 -32.50
CA ASP A 260 -22.41 -13.03 -33.03
C ASP A 260 -23.35 -11.85 -32.70
N VAL A 261 -24.66 -12.08 -32.74
CA VAL A 261 -25.69 -11.09 -32.41
C VAL A 261 -25.66 -10.66 -30.94
N GLU A 262 -25.35 -11.56 -30.01
CA GLU A 262 -25.22 -11.24 -28.58
C GLU A 262 -23.93 -10.47 -28.29
N LEU A 263 -22.85 -10.77 -29.03
CA LEU A 263 -21.57 -10.08 -28.95
C LEU A 263 -21.67 -8.65 -29.50
N ASP A 264 -22.35 -8.47 -30.64
CA ASP A 264 -22.66 -7.17 -31.24
C ASP A 264 -23.49 -6.30 -30.28
N ALA A 265 -24.48 -6.90 -29.61
CA ALA A 265 -25.32 -6.19 -28.64
C ALA A 265 -24.55 -5.72 -27.39
N ALA A 266 -23.46 -6.40 -27.04
CA ALA A 266 -22.58 -6.04 -25.94
C ALA A 266 -21.47 -5.04 -26.34
N TYR A 267 -21.47 -4.55 -27.60
CA TYR A 267 -20.42 -3.70 -28.17
C TYR A 267 -19.01 -4.29 -28.04
N ILE A 268 -18.91 -5.61 -28.12
CA ILE A 268 -17.64 -6.31 -28.05
C ILE A 268 -17.02 -6.26 -29.46
N PRO A 269 -15.80 -5.71 -29.64
CA PRO A 269 -15.13 -5.71 -30.93
C PRO A 269 -14.95 -7.15 -31.46
N GLU A 270 -15.11 -7.36 -32.77
CA GLU A 270 -14.91 -8.67 -33.43
C GLU A 270 -13.53 -9.30 -33.12
N ASP A 271 -12.56 -8.48 -32.71
CA ASP A 271 -11.18 -8.86 -32.43
C ASP A 271 -10.91 -9.20 -30.96
N ALA A 272 -11.90 -9.01 -30.07
CA ALA A 272 -11.72 -9.24 -28.64
C ALA A 272 -11.55 -10.74 -28.32
N LEU A 273 -10.69 -11.02 -27.33
CA LEU A 273 -10.10 -12.32 -26.92
C LEU A 273 -11.09 -13.45 -26.51
N PHE A 274 -12.15 -13.74 -27.26
CA PHE A 274 -13.14 -14.78 -26.93
C PHE A 274 -12.95 -16.12 -27.63
N GLY A 275 -11.91 -16.26 -28.45
CA GLY A 275 -11.48 -17.58 -28.86
C GLY A 275 -10.55 -18.18 -27.81
N LEU A 276 -10.98 -18.41 -26.56
CA LEU A 276 -10.16 -19.09 -25.55
C LEU A 276 -10.87 -20.38 -25.10
N GLU A 277 -10.24 -21.54 -25.31
CA GLU A 277 -10.77 -22.85 -24.94
C GLU A 277 -10.56 -23.10 -23.45
N VAL A 278 -11.66 -23.42 -22.75
CA VAL A 278 -11.59 -23.88 -21.36
C VAL A 278 -11.10 -25.34 -21.35
N PRO A 279 -10.00 -25.66 -20.65
CA PRO A 279 -9.48 -27.02 -20.65
C PRO A 279 -10.43 -27.96 -19.88
N HIS A 280 -11.08 -28.87 -20.59
CA HIS A 280 -11.97 -29.88 -20.00
C HIS A 280 -11.36 -31.30 -20.01
N ASP A 281 -10.26 -31.51 -20.73
CA ASP A 281 -9.53 -32.78 -20.82
C ASP A 281 -8.11 -32.63 -20.24
N THR A 282 -7.80 -33.43 -19.22
CA THR A 282 -6.53 -33.38 -18.50
C THR A 282 -5.33 -33.80 -19.36
N MET A 283 -5.50 -34.77 -20.26
CA MET A 283 -4.41 -35.21 -21.14
C MET A 283 -4.14 -34.17 -22.22
N ALA A 284 -5.21 -33.66 -22.86
CA ALA A 284 -5.07 -32.60 -23.86
C ALA A 284 -4.49 -31.31 -23.25
N PHE A 285 -4.85 -30.99 -22.01
CA PHE A 285 -4.26 -29.87 -21.28
C PHE A 285 -2.77 -30.06 -21.05
N ALA A 286 -2.34 -31.24 -20.61
CA ALA A 286 -0.93 -31.56 -20.36
C ALA A 286 -0.09 -31.55 -21.65
N ASP A 287 -0.61 -32.11 -22.75
CA ASP A 287 0.07 -32.17 -24.05
C ASP A 287 0.31 -30.78 -24.66
N ARG A 288 -0.52 -29.79 -24.31
CA ARG A 288 -0.39 -28.40 -24.78
C ARG A 288 0.66 -27.59 -24.02
N GLN A 289 1.22 -28.12 -22.93
CA GLN A 289 2.18 -27.40 -22.08
C GLN A 289 3.61 -27.51 -22.62
N GLN A 290 3.92 -26.76 -23.68
CA GLN A 290 5.22 -26.82 -24.34
C GLN A 290 6.41 -26.41 -23.43
N PHE A 291 6.17 -25.60 -22.40
CA PHE A 291 7.23 -25.07 -21.54
C PHE A 291 7.46 -25.84 -20.24
N THR A 292 6.57 -26.77 -19.87
CA THR A 292 6.65 -27.49 -18.59
C THR A 292 7.71 -28.59 -18.59
N GLY A 293 8.05 -29.12 -19.77
CA GLY A 293 9.09 -30.14 -19.96
C GLY A 293 10.49 -29.60 -20.24
N VAL A 294 10.67 -28.27 -20.33
CA VAL A 294 11.97 -27.67 -20.69
C VAL A 294 12.94 -27.76 -19.51
N PRO A 295 14.17 -28.30 -19.69
CA PRO A 295 15.18 -28.32 -18.65
C PRO A 295 15.55 -26.89 -18.22
N ARG A 296 15.41 -26.61 -16.92
CA ARG A 296 15.74 -25.31 -16.33
C ARG A 296 17.04 -25.41 -15.55
N LYS A 297 17.92 -24.41 -15.68
CA LYS A 297 19.07 -24.34 -14.77
C LYS A 297 18.55 -23.88 -13.41
N GLN A 298 18.67 -24.73 -12.39
CA GLN A 298 18.32 -24.35 -11.03
C GLN A 298 19.22 -23.19 -10.61
N GLU A 299 18.63 -22.05 -10.31
CA GLU A 299 19.35 -20.95 -9.67
C GLU A 299 19.57 -21.30 -8.19
N GLU A 300 20.61 -20.72 -7.58
CA GLU A 300 20.89 -20.85 -6.13
C GLU A 300 19.67 -20.45 -5.25
N TRP A 301 18.68 -19.77 -5.83
CA TRP A 301 17.53 -19.17 -5.18
C TRP A 301 16.22 -19.97 -5.27
N GLY A 302 16.17 -21.13 -5.92
CA GLY A 302 14.96 -21.97 -5.90
C GLY A 302 14.64 -22.78 -7.16
N LYS A 303 13.52 -23.49 -7.11
CA LYS A 303 12.91 -24.20 -8.25
C LYS A 303 11.99 -23.24 -9.01
N ASN A 304 12.34 -22.94 -10.26
CA ASN A 304 11.48 -22.17 -11.16
C ASN A 304 10.35 -23.05 -11.70
N ILE A 305 9.11 -22.61 -11.50
CA ILE A 305 7.90 -23.15 -12.11
C ILE A 305 7.68 -22.40 -13.43
N PRO A 306 7.61 -23.12 -14.56
CA PRO A 306 7.43 -22.51 -15.86
C PRO A 306 6.00 -22.00 -16.05
N PRO A 307 5.79 -21.04 -16.96
CA PRO A 307 4.45 -20.62 -17.37
C PRO A 307 3.62 -21.79 -17.88
N VAL A 308 2.37 -21.82 -17.47
CA VAL A 308 1.37 -22.81 -17.91
C VAL A 308 0.36 -22.09 -18.78
N LEU A 309 0.02 -22.67 -19.93
CA LEU A 309 -1.07 -22.21 -20.78
C LEU A 309 -2.39 -22.51 -20.06
N LEU A 310 -3.01 -21.48 -19.50
CA LEU A 310 -4.27 -21.58 -18.74
C LEU A 310 -5.46 -21.68 -19.70
N PHE A 311 -5.46 -20.86 -20.74
CA PHE A 311 -6.48 -20.87 -21.78
C PHE A 311 -5.82 -20.75 -23.15
N ALA A 312 -5.99 -21.77 -24.00
CA ALA A 312 -5.48 -21.77 -25.36
C ALA A 312 -6.45 -21.04 -26.30
N ALA A 313 -5.98 -20.55 -27.44
CA ALA A 313 -6.89 -20.06 -28.46
C ALA A 313 -7.84 -21.18 -28.93
N ALA A 314 -9.14 -20.91 -29.00
CA ALA A 314 -10.18 -21.81 -29.47
C ALA A 314 -9.99 -22.17 -30.96
N ASP A 315 -9.41 -21.25 -31.72
CA ASP A 315 -8.84 -21.54 -33.03
C ASP A 315 -7.40 -22.06 -32.84
N SER A 316 -7.21 -23.36 -32.98
CA SER A 316 -5.90 -24.03 -32.85
C SER A 316 -4.90 -23.65 -33.94
N SER A 317 -5.34 -22.94 -34.99
CA SER A 317 -4.45 -22.36 -36.00
C SER A 317 -3.87 -21.01 -35.58
N ARG A 318 -4.40 -20.39 -34.52
CA ARG A 318 -3.84 -19.16 -33.94
C ARG A 318 -2.62 -19.46 -33.10
N THR A 319 -1.51 -18.99 -33.60
CA THR A 319 -0.20 -19.22 -32.98
C THR A 319 0.65 -17.97 -33.02
N VAL A 320 1.60 -17.87 -32.09
CA VAL A 320 2.55 -16.76 -32.00
C VAL A 320 3.97 -17.29 -32.28
N SER A 321 4.80 -16.49 -32.96
CA SER A 321 6.21 -16.82 -33.16
C SER A 321 6.97 -16.67 -31.85
N PHE A 322 7.79 -17.66 -31.51
CA PHE A 322 8.67 -17.65 -30.34
C PHE A 322 9.88 -16.73 -30.53
N GLY A 323 9.65 -15.42 -30.72
CA GLY A 323 10.70 -14.42 -30.91
C GLY A 323 11.42 -14.03 -29.63
N GLU A 324 12.52 -13.26 -29.76
CA GLU A 324 13.31 -12.75 -28.62
C GLU A 324 12.48 -11.97 -27.60
N GLU A 325 11.43 -11.26 -28.05
CA GLU A 325 10.60 -10.41 -27.19
C GLU A 325 9.79 -11.21 -26.16
N ILE A 326 9.23 -12.35 -26.57
CA ILE A 326 8.42 -13.19 -25.68
C ILE A 326 9.23 -14.28 -25.00
N ARG A 327 10.44 -14.59 -25.50
CA ARG A 327 11.35 -15.57 -24.92
C ARG A 327 11.55 -15.37 -23.42
N TRP A 328 11.75 -14.13 -22.99
CA TRP A 328 12.01 -13.78 -21.59
C TRP A 328 10.81 -13.90 -20.66
N LEU A 329 9.59 -14.01 -21.21
CA LEU A 329 8.39 -14.30 -20.44
C LEU A 329 8.33 -15.79 -20.05
N PHE A 330 8.92 -16.65 -20.89
CA PHE A 330 8.86 -18.10 -20.73
C PHE A 330 10.14 -18.69 -20.17
N LEU A 331 11.32 -18.15 -20.49
CA LEU A 331 12.63 -18.72 -20.15
C LEU A 331 13.53 -17.71 -19.45
N GLY A 332 14.31 -18.17 -18.47
CA GLY A 332 15.30 -17.35 -17.78
C GLY A 332 16.58 -17.13 -18.60
N PRO A 333 17.42 -16.14 -18.25
CA PRO A 333 18.70 -15.82 -18.91
C PRO A 333 19.64 -17.01 -19.10
N SER A 334 19.60 -17.96 -18.17
CA SER A 334 20.53 -19.09 -18.09
C SER A 334 19.92 -20.40 -18.58
N ASP A 335 18.63 -20.44 -18.93
CA ASP A 335 17.96 -21.65 -19.38
C ASP A 335 18.44 -22.08 -20.77
N ASP A 336 18.57 -23.38 -20.97
CA ASP A 336 18.84 -23.92 -22.29
C ASP A 336 17.54 -23.79 -23.11
N VAL A 337 17.59 -23.04 -24.20
CA VAL A 337 16.41 -22.76 -25.03
C VAL A 337 16.32 -23.81 -26.13
N PRO A 338 15.35 -24.74 -26.07
CA PRO A 338 15.19 -25.77 -27.08
C PRO A 338 14.42 -25.29 -28.32
N PHE A 339 14.01 -24.01 -28.34
CA PHE A 339 13.18 -23.40 -29.37
C PHE A 339 13.96 -22.40 -30.23
N ASN A 340 13.66 -22.34 -31.51
CA ASN A 340 14.17 -21.34 -32.45
C ASN A 340 13.21 -20.13 -32.54
N GLU A 341 13.70 -19.00 -33.03
CA GLU A 341 12.89 -17.76 -33.17
C GLU A 341 11.66 -17.89 -34.07
N ASN A 342 11.67 -18.89 -34.96
CA ASN A 342 10.58 -19.20 -35.88
C ASN A 342 9.67 -20.32 -35.37
N ASP A 343 9.94 -20.88 -34.18
CA ASP A 343 9.08 -21.91 -33.62
C ASP A 343 7.75 -21.29 -33.20
N ILE A 344 6.70 -22.08 -33.36
CA ILE A 344 5.33 -21.61 -33.27
C ILE A 344 4.74 -22.12 -31.96
N ILE A 345 4.28 -21.19 -31.11
CA ILE A 345 3.65 -21.50 -29.83
C ILE A 345 2.15 -21.21 -29.89
N PRO A 346 1.32 -21.95 -29.12
CA PRO A 346 -0.11 -21.68 -29.05
C PRO A 346 -0.37 -20.24 -28.60
N ALA A 347 -1.27 -19.54 -29.27
CA ALA A 347 -1.77 -18.27 -28.73
C ALA A 347 -2.68 -18.55 -27.53
N GLY A 348 -2.63 -17.71 -26.51
CA GLY A 348 -3.50 -17.87 -25.33
C GLY A 348 -3.03 -17.13 -24.10
N LEU A 349 -3.73 -17.36 -22.99
CA LEU A 349 -3.38 -16.80 -21.69
C LEU A 349 -2.47 -17.75 -20.93
N TYR A 350 -1.26 -17.29 -20.63
CA TYR A 350 -0.27 -18.02 -19.84
C TYR A 350 -0.20 -17.46 -18.41
N SER A 351 0.09 -18.34 -17.45
CA SER A 351 0.47 -17.90 -16.10
C SER A 351 1.87 -17.26 -16.11
N GLU A 352 2.18 -16.43 -15.13
CA GLU A 352 3.56 -15.99 -14.91
C GLU A 352 4.46 -17.14 -14.43
N SER A 353 5.78 -16.99 -14.60
CA SER A 353 6.77 -17.89 -14.00
C SER A 353 6.87 -17.64 -12.50
N LEU A 354 7.00 -18.69 -11.68
CA LEU A 354 7.14 -18.57 -10.22
C LEU A 354 8.45 -19.18 -9.73
N THR A 355 9.18 -18.50 -8.86
CA THR A 355 10.38 -19.07 -8.21
C THR A 355 10.05 -19.52 -6.79
N MET A 356 10.11 -20.83 -6.53
CA MET A 356 9.93 -21.38 -5.18
C MET A 356 11.30 -21.63 -4.54
N LYS A 357 11.59 -21.01 -3.39
CA LYS A 357 12.83 -21.30 -2.63
C LYS A 357 12.84 -22.75 -2.15
N ARG A 358 14.04 -23.34 -2.14
CA ARG A 358 14.28 -24.71 -1.64
C ARG A 358 14.10 -24.72 -0.12
N GLU A 359 13.27 -25.63 0.40
CA GLU A 359 13.09 -25.86 1.85
C GLU A 359 14.39 -26.26 2.56
#